data_AF-A0A527HJH9-F1
#
_entry.id   AF-A0A527HJH9-F1
#
_cell.length_a   1.000
_cell.length_b   1.000
_cell.length_c   1.000
_cell.angle_alpha   90.00
_cell.angle_beta   90.00
_cell.angle_gamma   90.00
#
_symmetry.space_group_name_H-M   'P 1'
#
loop_
_entity.id
_entity.type
_entity.pdbx_description
1 polymer ?
#
loop_
_entity_poly.entity_id
_entity_poly.type
_entity_poly.pdbx_seq_one_letter_code
_entity_poly.pdbx_strand_id
1 'polypeptide(L)'
;MTKQLDIVFLGLSLSSSWGNGHATTFRGLLKGLHELGHRVTFLERDVPWYANHRDLRDPDFCALRYYETTAELQRDYARCLEQADIVVMGS
;
A
#
# COMPACT_ATOMS: atom_id res chain seq x y z
N MET A 1 21.16 5.56 14.24
CA MET A 1 19.81 5.50 13.65
C MET A 1 19.90 4.79 12.32
N THR A 2 19.00 3.86 12.04
CA THR A 2 18.86 3.24 10.71
C THR A 2 18.41 4.30 9.70
N LYS A 3 18.86 4.18 8.45
CA LYS A 3 18.44 5.08 7.35
C LYS A 3 16.92 4.97 7.19
N GLN A 4 16.21 6.10 7.15
CA GLN A 4 14.81 6.12 6.69
C GLN A 4 14.75 5.66 5.24
N LEU A 5 13.79 4.79 4.92
CA LEU A 5 13.61 4.23 3.59
C LEU A 5 12.25 4.66 3.05
N ASP A 6 12.18 4.86 1.74
CA ASP A 6 10.94 4.99 0.99
C ASP A 6 10.56 3.63 0.39
N ILE A 7 9.45 3.05 0.88
CA ILE A 7 9.02 1.69 0.54
C ILE A 7 7.66 1.75 -0.15
N VAL A 8 7.54 1.10 -1.31
CA VAL A 8 6.27 1.00 -2.04
C VAL A 8 5.77 -0.44 -1.99
N PHE A 9 4.52 -0.63 -1.57
CA PHE A 9 3.81 -1.89 -1.66
C PHE A 9 2.82 -1.83 -2.81
N LEU A 10 2.78 -2.87 -3.63
CA LEU A 10 1.72 -3.13 -4.59
C LEU A 10 0.87 -4.29 -4.05
N GLY A 11 -0.43 -4.10 -3.87
CA GLY A 11 -1.33 -5.15 -3.37
C GLY A 11 -2.81 -4.86 -3.59
N LEU A 12 -3.70 -5.70 -3.06
CA LEU A 12 -5.15 -5.67 -3.34
C LEU A 12 -6.05 -5.18 -2.20
N SER A 13 -5.58 -5.14 -0.95
CA SER A 13 -6.54 -5.18 0.17
C SER A 13 -6.08 -4.58 1.49
N LEU A 14 -5.30 -3.50 1.48
CA LEU A 14 -5.05 -2.76 2.72
C LEU A 14 -6.35 -2.09 3.21
N SER A 15 -7.12 -1.53 2.27
CA SER A 15 -8.30 -0.71 2.52
C SER A 15 -9.52 -1.49 3.00
N SER A 16 -9.61 -2.79 2.69
CA SER A 16 -10.73 -3.67 3.03
C SER A 16 -10.27 -4.98 3.68
N SER A 17 -10.72 -5.22 4.91
CA SER A 17 -10.54 -6.50 5.61
C SER A 17 -11.63 -7.55 5.33
N TRP A 18 -12.65 -7.19 4.53
CA TRP A 18 -13.79 -8.06 4.27
C TRP A 18 -13.40 -9.28 3.42
N GLY A 19 -13.53 -10.46 4.01
CA GLY A 19 -13.14 -11.72 3.36
C GLY A 19 -11.66 -11.80 2.98
N ASN A 20 -10.81 -10.91 3.53
CA ASN A 20 -9.40 -10.80 3.14
C ASN A 20 -8.48 -10.75 4.36
N GLY A 21 -7.81 -11.88 4.63
CA GLY A 21 -6.87 -12.00 5.75
C GLY A 21 -5.57 -11.18 5.58
N HIS A 22 -5.18 -10.82 4.35
CA HIS A 22 -3.96 -10.04 4.11
C HIS A 22 -4.05 -8.62 4.65
N ALA A 23 -5.26 -8.05 4.73
CA ALA A 23 -5.47 -6.70 5.26
C ALA A 23 -4.86 -6.53 6.66
N THR A 24 -5.15 -7.47 7.56
CA THR A 24 -4.64 -7.44 8.94
C THR A 24 -3.13 -7.61 8.99
N THR A 25 -2.57 -8.51 8.17
CA THR A 25 -1.12 -8.72 8.07
C THR A 25 -0.41 -7.47 7.57
N PHE A 26 -0.89 -6.85 6.49
CA PHE A 26 -0.30 -5.60 6.00
C PHE A 26 -0.42 -4.49 7.03
N ARG A 27 -1.59 -4.29 7.65
CA ARG A 27 -1.75 -3.27 8.70
C ARG A 27 -0.74 -3.44 9.83
N GLY A 28 -0.50 -4.67 10.29
CA GLY A 28 0.52 -4.96 11.31
C GLY A 28 1.95 -4.63 10.83
N LEU A 29 2.31 -5.12 9.63
CA LEU A 29 3.63 -4.87 9.04
C LEU A 29 3.90 -3.38 8.83
N LEU A 30 2.96 -2.66 8.22
CA LEU A 30 3.14 -1.25 7.88
C LEU A 30 3.19 -0.36 9.12
N LYS A 31 2.44 -0.68 10.18
CA LYS A 31 2.57 -0.02 11.48
C LYS A 31 3.96 -0.19 12.07
N GLY A 32 4.51 -1.42 12.04
CA GLY A 32 5.89 -1.66 12.49
C GLY A 32 6.93 -0.89 11.67
N LEU A 33 6.77 -0.82 10.34
CA LEU A 33 7.65 -0.02 9.48
C LEU A 33 7.55 1.48 9.78
N HIS A 34 6.34 1.98 10.04
CA HIS A 34 6.11 3.37 10.45
C HIS A 34 6.78 3.69 11.79
N GLU A 35 6.64 2.81 12.79
CA GLU A 35 7.30 2.95 14.10
C GLU A 35 8.83 2.93 14.00
N LEU A 36 9.38 2.18 13.04
CA LEU A 36 10.82 2.20 12.73
C LEU A 36 11.26 3.45 11.94
N GLY A 37 10.32 4.33 11.58
CA GLY A 37 10.57 5.59 10.90
C GLY A 37 10.68 5.49 9.38
N HIS A 38 10.19 4.41 8.76
CA HIS A 38 10.15 4.29 7.29
C HIS A 38 8.90 4.97 6.71
N ARG A 39 8.99 5.41 5.45
CA ARG A 39 7.88 5.95 4.69
C ARG A 39 7.32 4.86 3.80
N VAL A 40 6.02 4.65 3.89
CA VAL A 40 5.34 3.61 3.12
C VAL A 40 4.28 4.24 2.22
N THR A 41 4.28 3.85 0.95
CA THR A 41 3.15 4.02 0.03
C THR A 41 2.57 2.66 -0.31
N PHE A 42 1.27 2.46 -0.07
CA PHE A 42 0.54 1.27 -0.49
C PHE A 42 -0.31 1.62 -1.71
N LEU A 43 0.04 1.06 -2.85
CA LEU A 43 -0.69 1.16 -4.10
C LEU A 43 -1.63 -0.03 -4.21
N GLU A 44 -2.90 0.22 -3.96
CA GLU A 44 -3.95 -0.79 -3.99
C GLU A 44 -4.65 -0.84 -5.34
N ARG A 45 -4.84 -2.03 -5.91
CA ARG A 45 -5.68 -2.13 -7.11
C ARG A 45 -7.15 -1.98 -6.75
N ASP A 46 -7.84 -1.03 -7.38
CA ASP A 46 -9.26 -0.79 -7.15
C ASP A 46 -10.10 -1.84 -7.88
N VAL A 47 -10.71 -2.75 -7.10
CA VAL A 47 -11.57 -3.82 -7.60
C VAL A 47 -12.94 -3.78 -6.91
N PRO A 48 -14.05 -3.99 -7.65
CA PRO A 48 -15.40 -3.73 -7.12
C PRO A 48 -15.77 -4.47 -5.82
N TRP A 49 -15.27 -5.69 -5.64
CA TRP A 49 -15.60 -6.51 -4.47
C TRP A 49 -14.89 -6.04 -3.18
N TYR A 50 -13.79 -5.28 -3.26
CA TYR A 50 -13.15 -4.67 -2.07
C TYR A 50 -13.52 -3.20 -1.91
N ALA A 51 -13.71 -2.47 -3.02
CA ALA A 51 -14.08 -1.05 -3.02
C ALA A 51 -15.35 -0.77 -2.20
N ASN A 52 -16.34 -1.67 -2.27
CA ASN A 52 -17.61 -1.55 -1.55
C ASN A 52 -17.52 -1.91 -0.05
N HIS A 53 -16.40 -2.46 0.40
CA HIS A 53 -16.20 -2.94 1.77
C HIS A 53 -14.96 -2.31 2.44
N ARG A 54 -14.55 -1.10 2.03
CA ARG A 54 -13.41 -0.40 2.63
C ARG A 54 -13.71 0.04 4.06
N ASP A 55 -12.99 -0.55 5.01
CA ASP A 55 -13.03 -0.24 6.45
C ASP A 55 -11.85 0.63 6.89
N LEU A 56 -10.84 0.83 6.03
CA LEU A 56 -9.68 1.68 6.26
C LEU A 56 -9.49 2.63 5.06
N ARG A 57 -9.74 3.93 5.27
CA ARG A 57 -9.69 4.92 4.17
C ARG A 57 -8.47 5.85 4.23
N ASP A 58 -8.10 6.28 5.42
CA ASP A 58 -7.02 7.24 5.64
C ASP A 58 -6.13 6.78 6.80
N PRO A 59 -5.23 5.81 6.57
CA PRO A 59 -4.31 5.33 7.59
C PRO A 59 -3.25 6.38 7.94
N ASP A 60 -2.97 6.53 9.23
CA ASP A 60 -1.91 7.41 9.76
C ASP A 60 -0.49 6.83 9.56
N PHE A 61 -0.38 5.52 9.29
CA PHE A 61 0.89 4.81 9.17
C PHE A 61 1.43 4.66 7.74
N CYS A 62 0.68 5.02 6.70
CA CYS A 62 1.16 4.96 5.31
C CYS A 62 0.31 5.83 4.36
N ALA A 63 0.85 6.15 3.18
CA ALA A 63 0.05 6.71 2.10
C ALA A 63 -0.69 5.59 1.36
N LEU A 64 -2.02 5.55 1.45
CA LEU A 64 -2.85 4.63 0.67
C LEU A 64 -3.33 5.31 -0.61
N ARG A 65 -3.09 4.68 -1.77
CA ARG A 65 -3.51 5.15 -3.09
C ARG A 65 -4.08 4.00 -3.90
N TYR A 66 -4.84 4.34 -4.93
CA TYR A 66 -5.53 3.36 -5.75
C TYR A 66 -5.14 3.48 -7.23
N TYR A 67 -5.25 2.38 -7.96
CA TYR A 67 -5.19 2.33 -9.42
C TYR A 67 -6.12 1.24 -9.95
N GLU A 68 -6.75 1.42 -11.10
CA GLU A 68 -7.64 0.42 -11.69
C GLU A 68 -6.90 -0.51 -12.66
N THR A 69 -5.94 0.06 -13.41
CA THR A 69 -5.24 -0.61 -14.51
C THR A 69 -3.72 -0.51 -14.40
N THR A 70 -3.00 -1.46 -15.00
CA THR A 70 -1.53 -1.40 -15.06
C THR A 70 -1.03 -0.22 -15.88
N ALA A 71 -1.80 0.24 -16.88
CA ALA A 71 -1.49 1.44 -17.64
C ALA A 71 -1.58 2.71 -16.77
N GLU A 72 -2.60 2.81 -15.91
CA GLU A 72 -2.70 3.87 -14.90
C GLU A 72 -1.55 3.77 -13.89
N LEU A 73 -1.23 2.57 -13.41
CA LEU A 73 -0.11 2.36 -12.51
C LEU A 73 1.20 2.91 -13.10
N GLN A 74 1.49 2.57 -14.36
CA GLN A 74 2.67 3.07 -15.07
C GLN A 74 2.62 4.59 -15.27
N ARG A 75 1.48 5.13 -15.72
CA ARG A 75 1.37 6.57 -16.02
C ARG A 75 1.49 7.43 -14.76
N ASP A 76 0.84 7.04 -13.68
CA ASP A 76 0.62 7.90 -12.51
C ASP A 76 1.62 7.62 -11.38
N TYR A 77 2.19 6.41 -11.32
CA TYR A 77 3.08 5.99 -10.23
C TYR A 77 4.47 5.50 -10.66
N ALA A 78 4.83 5.54 -11.96
CA ALA A 78 6.18 5.16 -12.41
C ALA A 78 7.29 5.88 -11.63
N ARG A 79 7.18 7.21 -11.48
CA ARG A 79 8.16 7.99 -10.72
C ARG A 79 8.25 7.55 -9.24
N CYS A 80 7.12 7.24 -8.62
CA CYS A 80 7.09 6.75 -7.23
C CYS A 80 7.80 5.40 -7.11
N LEU A 81 7.56 4.50 -8.06
CA LEU A 81 8.21 3.18 -8.11
C LEU A 81 9.71 3.28 -8.41
N GLU A 82 10.13 4.15 -9.31
CA GLU A 82 11.54 4.38 -9.68
C GLU A 82 12.36 4.99 -8.53
N GLN A 83 11.72 5.83 -7.71
CA GLN A 83 12.39 6.52 -6.60
C GLN A 83 12.40 5.72 -5.28
N ALA A 84 11.63 4.64 -5.20
CA ALA A 84 11.55 3.81 -4.00
C ALA A 84 12.89 3.10 -3.73
N ASP A 85 13.31 3.05 -2.47
CA ASP A 85 14.44 2.20 -2.06
C ASP A 85 14.04 0.70 -2.21
N ILE A 86 12.77 0.37 -1.97
CA ILE A 86 12.23 -0.99 -2.01
C ILE A 86 10.83 -0.97 -2.62
N VAL A 87 10.58 -1.89 -3.56
CA VAL A 87 9.24 -2.24 -4.04
C VAL A 87 8.88 -3.65 -3.58
N VAL A 88 7.78 -3.79 -2.86
CA VAL A 88 7.24 -5.05 -2.39
C VAL A 88 6.00 -5.41 -3.19
N MET A 89 6.03 -6.59 -3.82
CA MET A 89 4.88 -7.16 -4.52
C MET A 89 4.11 -8.07 -3.55
N GLY A 90 2.91 -7.65 -3.16
CA GLY A 90 1.94 -8.40 -2.37
C GLY A 90 0.67 -8.68 -3.18
N SER A 91 -0.17 -9.61 -2.72
CA SER A 91 -1.33 -10.13 -3.47
C SER A 91 -2.18 -9.06 -4.12
#